data_AF-A0ABD5STT0-F1
#
_entry.id   AF-A0ABD5STT0-F1
#
_cell.length_a   1.000
_cell.length_b   1.000
_cell.length_c   1.000
_cell.angle_alpha   90.00
_cell.angle_beta   90.00
_cell.angle_gamma   90.00
#
_symmetry.space_group_name_H-M   'P 1'
#
loop_
_entity.id
_entity.type
_entity.pdbx_description
1 polymer ?
#
loop_
_entity_poly.entity_id
_entity_poly.type
_entity_poly.pdbx_seq_one_letter_code
_entity_poly.pdbx_strand_id
1 'polypeptide(L)'
;ATAAGRPADATTSAAGIVYVAGLFLSSGILAYYQALERGPVSVVVPIYGLFIVGSSVIGIAFLGEELTATRAAGIVAAAVAIYLAAGGEE
;
A
#
# COMPACT_ATOMS: atom_id res chain seq x y z
N ALA A 1 17.95 21.97 -1.85
CA ALA A 1 18.13 21.90 -3.31
C ALA A 1 17.46 20.63 -3.79
N THR A 2 16.22 20.73 -4.27
CA THR A 2 15.52 19.60 -4.88
C THR A 2 16.30 19.23 -6.14
N ALA A 3 16.88 18.03 -6.18
CA ALA A 3 17.53 17.53 -7.38
C ALA A 3 16.43 17.33 -8.45
N ALA A 4 16.15 18.37 -9.24
CA ALA A 4 15.37 18.23 -10.44
C ALA A 4 16.18 17.32 -11.38
N GLY A 5 15.67 16.10 -11.62
CA GLY A 5 16.29 15.15 -12.54
C GLY A 5 16.49 15.79 -13.91
N ARG A 6 17.57 15.40 -14.63
CA ARG A 6 17.80 15.94 -15.97
C ARG A 6 16.69 15.44 -16.89
N PRO A 7 16.21 16.23 -17.86
CA PRO A 7 15.18 15.78 -18.80
C PRO A 7 15.60 14.53 -19.61
N ALA A 8 16.92 14.31 -19.77
CA ALA A 8 17.45 13.09 -20.39
C ALA A 8 17.18 11.81 -19.58
N ASP A 9 16.96 11.92 -18.27
CA ASP A 9 16.71 10.77 -17.38
C ASP A 9 15.29 10.18 -17.62
N ALA A 10 14.36 10.97 -18.19
CA ALA A 10 13.00 10.54 -18.51
C ALA A 10 12.92 9.61 -19.74
N THR A 11 13.90 9.67 -20.65
CA THR A 11 13.91 8.88 -21.89
C THR A 11 14.81 7.64 -21.79
N THR A 12 15.51 7.47 -20.67
CA THR A 12 16.36 6.30 -20.41
C THR A 12 15.50 5.04 -20.23
N SER A 13 15.98 3.87 -20.67
CA SER A 13 15.25 2.59 -20.53
C SER A 13 14.81 2.26 -19.10
N ALA A 14 15.54 2.74 -18.08
CA ALA A 14 15.17 2.58 -16.67
C ALA A 14 13.95 3.44 -16.24
N ALA A 15 13.59 4.47 -17.00
CA ALA A 15 12.42 5.31 -16.73
C ALA A 15 11.10 4.52 -16.83
N GLY A 16 11.10 3.40 -17.57
CA GLY A 16 9.92 2.53 -17.69
C GLY A 16 9.38 2.05 -16.34
N ILE A 17 10.26 1.66 -15.41
CA ILE A 17 9.85 1.21 -14.06
C ILE A 17 9.21 2.37 -13.28
N VAL A 18 9.73 3.59 -13.42
CA VAL A 18 9.21 4.78 -12.74
C VAL A 18 7.82 5.13 -13.25
N TYR A 19 7.59 5.05 -14.56
CA TYR A 19 6.26 5.28 -15.14
C TYR A 19 5.24 4.25 -14.67
N VAL A 20 5.60 2.96 -14.64
CA VAL A 20 4.72 1.90 -14.15
C VAL A 20 4.41 2.09 -12.66
N ALA A 21 5.42 2.40 -11.83
CA ALA A 21 5.23 2.68 -10.42
C ALA A 21 4.32 3.90 -10.19
N GLY A 22 4.52 4.97 -10.98
CA GLY A 22 3.69 6.18 -10.93
C GLY A 22 2.24 5.91 -11.32
N LEU A 23 2.01 5.09 -12.35
CA LEU A 23 0.67 4.68 -12.77
C LEU A 23 -0.02 3.88 -11.65
N PHE A 24 0.67 2.91 -11.07
CA PHE A 24 0.14 2.09 -9.98
C PHE A 24 -0.22 2.93 -8.74
N LEU A 25 0.65 3.86 -8.36
CA LEU A 25 0.41 4.77 -7.24
C LEU A 25 -0.81 5.66 -7.51
N SER A 26 -0.90 6.22 -8.72
CA SER A 26 -2.01 7.10 -9.11
C SER A 26 -3.34 6.35 -9.13
N SER A 27 -3.37 5.12 -9.67
CA SER A 27 -4.54 4.24 -9.62
C SER A 27 -4.96 3.92 -8.18
N GLY A 28 -4.01 3.65 -7.28
CA GLY A 28 -4.30 3.40 -5.87
C GLY A 28 -4.92 4.61 -5.16
N ILE A 29 -4.42 5.81 -5.43
CA ILE A 29 -4.97 7.06 -4.87
C ILE A 29 -6.39 7.31 -5.39
N LEU A 30 -6.63 7.11 -6.69
CA LEU A 30 -7.97 7.26 -7.27
C LEU A 30 -8.96 6.25 -6.68
N ALA A 31 -8.53 5.00 -6.50
CA ALA A 31 -9.35 3.97 -5.86
C ALA A 31 -9.66 4.31 -4.39
N TYR A 32 -8.69 4.85 -3.65
CA TYR A 32 -8.89 5.32 -2.28
C TYR A 32 -9.92 6.45 -2.20
N TYR A 33 -9.81 7.47 -3.07
CA TYR A 33 -10.82 8.52 -3.13
C TYR A 33 -12.20 7.99 -3.50
N GLN A 34 -12.27 7.08 -4.47
CA GLN A 34 -13.53 6.45 -4.85
C GLN A 34 -14.16 5.64 -3.70
N ALA A 35 -13.36 5.02 -2.83
CA ALA A 35 -13.85 4.33 -1.65
C ALA A 35 -14.36 5.31 -0.58
N LEU A 36 -13.68 6.45 -0.38
CA LEU A 36 -14.13 7.51 0.53
C LEU A 36 -15.44 8.16 0.09
N GLU A 37 -15.72 8.20 -1.21
CA GLU A 37 -17.00 8.72 -1.73
C GLU A 37 -18.18 7.75 -1.52
N ARG A 38 -17.90 6.44 -1.42
CA ARG A 38 -18.92 5.39 -1.35
C ARG A 38 -19.15 4.83 0.05
N GLY A 39 -18.21 5.05 0.96
CA GLY A 39 -18.25 4.50 2.31
C GLY A 39 -17.74 5.50 3.34
N PRO A 40 -17.96 5.21 4.62
CA PRO A 40 -17.56 6.08 5.72
C PRO A 40 -16.04 6.04 5.94
N VAL A 41 -15.51 7.24 6.19
CA VAL A 41 -14.07 7.48 6.36
C VAL A 41 -13.48 6.65 7.51
N SER A 42 -14.27 6.35 8.54
CA SER A 42 -13.87 5.53 9.70
C SER A 42 -13.45 4.11 9.34
N VAL A 43 -13.89 3.58 8.20
CA VAL A 43 -13.57 2.22 7.75
C VAL A 43 -12.56 2.24 6.62
N VAL A 44 -12.72 3.15 5.67
CA VAL A 44 -11.85 3.25 4.50
C VAL A 44 -10.40 3.60 4.89
N VAL A 45 -10.21 4.51 5.87
CA VAL A 45 -8.88 4.95 6.30
C VAL A 45 -8.10 3.81 6.98
N PRO A 46 -8.66 3.05 7.96
CA PRO A 46 -7.99 1.87 8.49
C PRO A 46 -7.65 0.82 7.44
N ILE A 47 -8.56 0.53 6.51
CA ILE A 47 -8.31 -0.43 5.42
C ILE A 47 -7.12 0.01 4.56
N TYR A 48 -7.05 1.29 4.19
CA TYR A 48 -5.93 1.82 3.43
C TYR A 48 -4.58 1.67 4.17
N GLY A 49 -4.59 1.81 5.50
CA GLY A 49 -3.42 1.59 6.36
C GLY A 49 -2.84 0.16 6.29
N LEU A 50 -3.59 -0.82 5.79
CA LEU A 50 -3.15 -2.21 5.64
C LEU A 50 -2.04 -2.39 4.58
N PHE A 51 -1.66 -1.34 3.85
CA PHE A 51 -0.54 -1.39 2.89
C PHE A 51 0.77 -1.89 3.53
N ILE A 52 0.98 -1.65 4.84
CA ILE A 52 2.14 -2.17 5.59
C ILE A 52 2.15 -3.69 5.64
N VAL A 53 0.98 -4.31 5.79
CA VAL A 53 0.83 -5.76 5.77
C VAL A 53 1.14 -6.29 4.38
N GLY A 54 0.59 -5.66 3.33
CA GLY A 54 0.89 -6.01 1.94
C GLY A 54 2.39 -5.92 1.62
N SER A 55 3.05 -4.84 2.05
CA SER A 55 4.49 -4.66 1.94
C SER A 55 5.27 -5.76 2.67
N SER A 56 4.84 -6.11 3.89
CA SER A 56 5.47 -7.18 4.68
C SER A 56 5.34 -8.55 4.00
N VAL A 57 4.17 -8.86 3.42
CA VAL A 57 3.95 -10.11 2.67
C VAL A 57 4.87 -10.18 1.45
N ILE A 58 5.03 -9.08 0.71
CA ILE A 58 5.96 -9.01 -0.42
C ILE A 58 7.41 -9.19 0.06
N GLY A 59 7.80 -8.54 1.16
CA GLY A 59 9.13 -8.70 1.76
C GLY A 59 9.43 -10.15 2.16
N ILE A 60 8.48 -10.83 2.79
CA ILE A 60 8.63 -12.26 3.14
C ILE A 60 8.73 -13.12 1.88
N ALA A 61 7.86 -12.89 0.89
CA ALA A 61 7.78 -13.74 -0.31
C ALA A 61 8.99 -13.58 -1.26
N PHE A 62 9.51 -12.36 -1.41
CA PHE A 62 10.56 -12.06 -2.38
C PHE A 62 11.94 -11.82 -1.76
N LEU A 63 12.00 -11.32 -0.52
CA LEU A 63 13.25 -10.98 0.16
C LEU A 63 13.75 -12.09 1.10
N GLY A 64 12.95 -13.15 1.30
CA GLY A 64 13.32 -14.30 2.13
C GLY A 64 13.39 -13.96 3.62
N GLU A 65 12.70 -12.90 4.06
CA GLU A 65 12.65 -12.53 5.47
C GLU A 65 12.00 -13.63 6.30
N GLU A 66 12.67 -14.04 7.39
CA GLU A 66 12.16 -15.04 8.30
C GLU A 66 10.86 -14.55 8.97
N LEU A 67 9.80 -15.33 8.80
CA LEU A 67 8.52 -15.15 9.47
C LEU A 67 8.67 -15.47 10.95
N THR A 68 9.10 -14.47 11.72
CA THR A 68 9.11 -14.55 13.19
C THR A 68 7.67 -14.54 13.72
N ALA A 69 7.42 -15.30 14.80
CA ALA A 69 6.10 -15.42 15.41
C ALA A 69 5.48 -14.04 15.77
N THR A 70 6.31 -13.07 16.17
CA THR A 70 5.89 -11.70 16.47
C THR A 70 5.38 -10.96 15.24
N ARG A 71 6.00 -11.11 14.06
CA ARG A 71 5.53 -10.49 12.81
C ARG A 71 4.22 -11.12 12.34
N ALA A 72 4.13 -12.45 12.38
CA ALA A 72 2.90 -13.16 12.05
C ALA A 72 1.75 -12.72 12.97
N ALA A 73 2.00 -12.64 14.28
CA ALA A 73 1.02 -12.14 15.25
C ALA A 73 0.61 -10.68 14.96
N GLY A 74 1.55 -9.81 14.60
CA GLY A 74 1.27 -8.42 14.21
C GLY A 74 0.41 -8.31 12.94
N ILE A 75 0.70 -9.13 11.92
CA ILE A 75 -0.09 -9.20 10.69
C ILE A 75 -1.51 -9.68 10.98
N VAL A 76 -1.67 -10.74 11.77
CA VAL A 76 -2.98 -11.27 12.17
C VAL A 76 -3.76 -10.26 13.00
N ALA A 77 -3.11 -9.62 13.99
CA ALA A 77 -3.74 -8.59 14.81
C ALA A 77 -4.20 -7.38 13.97
N ALA A 78 -3.39 -6.94 13.00
CA ALA A 78 -3.77 -5.89 12.07
C ALA A 78 -4.98 -6.30 11.21
N ALA A 79 -4.98 -7.53 10.67
CA ALA A 79 -6.11 -8.04 9.89
C ALA A 79 -7.41 -8.11 10.71
N VAL A 80 -7.34 -8.60 11.96
CA VAL A 80 -8.49 -8.68 12.87
C VAL A 80 -9.01 -7.29 13.24
N ALA A 81 -8.12 -6.35 13.56
CA ALA A 81 -8.50 -4.98 13.89
C ALA A 81 -9.28 -4.31 12.74
N ILE A 82 -8.84 -4.53 11.49
CA ILE A 82 -9.57 -4.02 10.32
C ILE A 82 -10.89 -4.73 10.10
N TYR A 83 -10.95 -6.06 10.24
CA TYR A 83 -12.21 -6.79 10.14
C TYR A 83 -13.24 -6.26 11.15
N LEU A 84 -12.82 -5.97 12.37
CA LEU A 84 -13.69 -5.39 13.39
C LEU A 84 -14.08 -3.93 13.07
N ALA A 85 -13.14 -3.13 12.59
CA ALA A 85 -13.41 -1.75 12.18
C ALA A 85 -14.38 -1.67 10.98
N ALA A 86 -14.25 -2.58 10.02
CA ALA A 86 -15.09 -2.65 8.82
C ALA A 86 -16.43 -3.38 9.04
N GLY A 87 -16.49 -4.32 9.99
CA GLY A 87 -17.69 -5.08 10.32
C GLY A 87 -18.64 -4.37 11.31
N GLY A 88 -18.30 -3.18 11.78
CA GLY A 88 -19.15 -2.37 12.66
C GLY A 88 -20.25 -1.57 11.94
N GLU A 89 -20.43 -1.81 10.64
CA GLU A 89 -21.33 -1.05 9.76
C GLU A 89 -22.53 -1.87 9.25
N GLU A 90 -22.93 -2.88 10.03
CA GLU A 90 -24.24 -3.52 9.86
C GLU A 90 -25.37 -2.70 10.49
#